data_AF-A0A702LG20-F1
#
_entry.id   AF-A0A702LG20-F1
#
_cell.length_a   1.000
_cell.length_b   1.000
_cell.length_c   1.000
_cell.angle_alpha   90.00
_cell.angle_beta   90.00
_cell.angle_gamma   90.00
#
_symmetry.space_group_name_H-M   'P 1'
#
loop_
_entity.id
_entity.type
_entity.pdbx_description
1 polymer ?
#
loop_
_entity_poly.entity_id
_entity_poly.type
_entity_poly.pdbx_seq_one_letter_code
_entity_poly.pdbx_strand_id
1 'polypeptide(L)'
;MQDSNYLWEKLARLEDEKNRREQFRTVEDIKKVAKKVTLTGLVCGEDAIALAGVTRQVFYAAKRFNPREFPEEVISEIDGYIWYRKQDILDFFEAHPPKKVGRRKHG
;
A
#
# COMPACT_ATOMS: atom_id res chain seq x y z
N MET A 1 57.27 5.69 14.67
CA MET A 1 56.46 5.46 13.44
C MET A 1 55.38 4.40 13.73
N GLN A 2 54.38 4.71 14.54
CA GLN A 2 53.20 3.84 14.77
C GLN A 2 51.87 4.62 14.77
N ASP A 3 51.91 5.95 14.91
CA ASP A 3 50.71 6.79 15.03
C ASP A 3 49.93 6.97 13.73
N SER A 4 50.61 6.88 12.57
CA SER A 4 49.98 7.12 11.27
C SER A 4 48.95 6.03 10.92
N ASN A 5 49.23 4.75 11.26
CA ASN A 5 48.31 3.64 10.96
C ASN A 5 47.02 3.70 11.78
N TYR A 6 47.12 4.07 13.06
CA TYR A 6 45.95 4.20 13.93
C TYR A 6 45.01 5.32 13.45
N LEU A 7 45.57 6.41 12.93
CA LEU A 7 44.79 7.54 12.42
C LEU A 7 44.00 7.15 11.16
N TRP A 8 44.62 6.39 10.25
CA TRP A 8 43.96 5.89 9.03
C TRP A 8 42.85 4.88 9.33
N GLU A 9 43.07 3.93 10.24
CA GLU A 9 42.03 2.97 10.64
C GLU A 9 40.83 3.67 11.30
N LYS A 10 41.08 4.71 12.09
CA LYS A 10 40.02 5.47 12.74
C LYS A 10 39.20 6.30 11.74
N LEU A 11 39.86 6.92 10.75
CA LEU A 11 39.19 7.66 9.69
C LEU A 11 38.33 6.73 8.82
N ALA A 12 38.86 5.57 8.43
CA ALA A 12 38.11 4.57 7.67
C ALA A 12 36.83 4.11 8.42
N ARG A 13 36.93 3.85 9.72
CA ARG A 13 35.76 3.48 10.54
C ARG A 13 34.71 4.58 10.64
N LEU A 14 35.13 5.85 10.75
CA LEU A 14 34.22 6.98 10.80
C LEU A 14 33.51 7.18 9.45
N GLU A 15 34.21 6.94 8.34
CA GLU A 15 33.66 7.01 7.00
C GLU A 15 32.67 5.87 6.73
N ASP A 16 32.98 4.65 7.17
CA ASP A 16 32.05 3.51 7.13
C ASP A 16 30.80 3.75 7.98
N GLU A 17 30.94 4.34 9.17
CA GLU A 17 29.81 4.65 10.04
C GLU A 17 28.93 5.75 9.46
N LYS A 18 29.54 6.77 8.84
CA LYS A 18 28.82 7.82 8.11
C LYS A 18 28.07 7.24 6.91
N ASN A 19 28.73 6.42 6.10
CA ASN A 19 28.14 5.75 4.94
C ASN A 19 26.97 4.84 5.35
N ARG A 20 27.09 4.08 6.44
CA ARG A 20 25.98 3.29 6.99
C ARG A 20 24.80 4.16 7.40
N ARG A 21 25.03 5.25 8.13
CA ARG A 21 23.96 6.17 8.56
C ARG A 21 23.28 6.84 7.37
N GLU A 22 24.03 7.21 6.33
CA GLU A 22 23.49 7.76 5.09
C GLU A 22 22.65 6.72 4.33
N GLN A 23 23.12 5.48 4.21
CA GLN A 23 22.35 4.37 3.62
C GLN A 23 21.04 4.11 4.38
N PHE A 24 21.06 4.11 5.72
CA PHE A 24 19.84 3.94 6.52
C PHE A 24 18.84 5.09 6.27
N ARG A 25 19.32 6.33 6.17
CA ARG A 25 18.46 7.49 5.81
C ARG A 25 17.85 7.32 4.43
N THR A 26 18.63 6.90 3.42
CA THR A 26 18.12 6.65 2.08
C THR A 26 17.03 5.58 2.07
N VAL A 27 17.18 4.50 2.84
CA VAL A 27 16.16 3.45 2.96
C VAL A 27 14.89 3.96 3.67
N GLU A 28 15.02 4.77 4.71
CA GLU A 28 13.86 5.36 5.38
C GLU A 28 13.13 6.39 4.49
N ASP A 29 13.86 7.20 3.74
CA ASP A 29 13.27 8.14 2.78
C ASP A 29 12.62 7.40 1.61
N ILE A 30 13.23 6.32 1.10
CA ILE A 30 12.58 5.41 0.14
C ILE A 30 11.32 4.81 0.74
N LYS A 31 11.31 4.36 2.01
CA LYS A 31 10.10 3.83 2.66
C LYS A 31 9.01 4.89 2.86
N LYS A 32 9.39 6.15 3.15
CA LYS A 32 8.46 7.28 3.24
C LYS A 32 7.84 7.62 1.88
N VAL A 33 8.63 7.58 0.81
CA VAL A 33 8.15 7.81 -0.57
C VAL A 33 7.35 6.60 -1.07
N ALA A 34 7.77 5.37 -0.75
CA ALA A 34 7.14 4.13 -1.20
C ALA A 34 5.77 3.87 -0.58
N LYS A 35 5.50 4.40 0.63
CA LYS A 35 4.14 4.44 1.21
C LYS A 35 3.14 5.21 0.34
N LYS A 36 3.61 5.96 -0.66
CA LYS A 36 2.82 6.77 -1.57
C LYS A 36 2.91 6.30 -3.03
N VAL A 37 3.29 5.04 -3.28
CA VAL A 37 3.04 4.43 -4.59
C VAL A 37 1.55 4.14 -4.65
N THR A 38 0.79 5.12 -5.13
CA THR A 38 -0.59 4.91 -5.53
C THR A 38 -0.59 3.77 -6.56
N LEU A 39 -1.35 2.71 -6.31
CA LEU A 39 -1.55 1.68 -7.33
C LEU A 39 -2.33 2.34 -8.46
N THR A 40 -1.62 2.82 -9.48
CA THR A 40 -2.19 3.46 -10.66
C THR A 40 -2.91 2.41 -11.48
N GLY A 41 -4.24 2.48 -11.52
CA GLY A 41 -5.04 1.56 -12.31
C GLY A 41 -6.53 1.63 -12.01
N LEU A 42 -7.33 1.49 -13.06
CA LEU A 42 -8.75 1.20 -12.95
C LEU A 42 -8.93 -0.32 -12.93
N VAL A 43 -9.84 -0.78 -12.10
CA VAL A 43 -10.24 -2.20 -11.99
C VAL A 43 -11.72 -2.32 -12.28
N CYS A 44 -12.13 -3.40 -12.96
CA CYS A 44 -13.54 -3.66 -13.20
C CYS A 44 -14.23 -4.05 -11.88
N GLY A 45 -15.56 -4.02 -11.84
CA GLY A 45 -16.30 -4.32 -10.61
C GLY A 45 -16.00 -5.68 -9.98
N GLU A 46 -15.81 -6.74 -10.78
CA GLU A 46 -15.46 -8.08 -10.25
C GLU A 46 -14.04 -8.09 -9.65
N ASP A 47 -13.08 -7.46 -10.33
CA ASP A 47 -11.71 -7.31 -9.81
C ASP A 47 -11.68 -6.46 -8.54
N ALA A 48 -12.52 -5.41 -8.45
CA ALA A 48 -12.64 -4.58 -7.26
C ALA A 48 -13.15 -5.38 -6.04
N ILE A 49 -14.12 -6.28 -6.25
CA ILE A 49 -14.61 -7.19 -5.20
C ILE A 49 -13.50 -8.15 -4.75
N ALA A 50 -12.79 -8.75 -5.71
CA ALA A 50 -11.67 -9.65 -5.42
C ALA A 50 -10.54 -8.93 -4.67
N LEU A 51 -10.21 -7.71 -5.07
CA LEU A 51 -9.19 -6.86 -4.47
C LEU A 51 -9.54 -6.50 -3.01
N ALA A 52 -10.80 -6.19 -2.75
CA ALA A 52 -11.31 -5.92 -1.40
C ALA A 52 -11.31 -7.16 -0.49
N GLY A 53 -11.18 -8.37 -1.05
CA GLY A 53 -11.14 -9.62 -0.28
C GLY A 53 -12.48 -9.94 0.41
N VAL A 54 -13.58 -9.43 -0.12
CA VAL A 54 -14.94 -9.60 0.42
C VAL A 54 -15.85 -10.34 -0.55
N THR A 55 -16.99 -10.82 -0.04
CA THR A 55 -18.03 -11.34 -0.93
C THR A 55 -18.73 -10.18 -1.65
N ARG A 56 -19.27 -10.48 -2.83
CA ARG A 56 -20.06 -9.54 -3.64
C ARG A 56 -21.17 -8.86 -2.84
N GLN A 57 -21.86 -9.60 -1.97
CA GLN A 57 -22.93 -9.08 -1.11
C GLN A 57 -22.40 -8.01 -0.14
N VAL A 58 -21.25 -8.27 0.50
CA VAL A 58 -20.63 -7.33 1.44
C VAL A 58 -20.14 -6.08 0.71
N PHE A 59 -19.58 -6.24 -0.49
CA PHE A 59 -19.14 -5.12 -1.31
C PHE A 59 -20.29 -4.16 -1.66
N TYR A 60 -21.40 -4.68 -2.19
CA TYR A 60 -22.56 -3.84 -2.51
C TYR A 60 -23.32 -3.34 -1.27
N ALA A 61 -23.27 -4.08 -0.16
CA ALA A 61 -23.76 -3.58 1.12
C ALA A 61 -22.95 -2.37 1.56
N ALA A 62 -21.61 -2.41 1.47
CA ALA A 62 -20.76 -1.29 1.81
C ALA A 62 -21.08 -0.04 0.96
N LYS A 63 -21.31 -0.21 -0.35
CA LYS A 63 -21.80 0.85 -1.23
C LYS A 63 -23.14 1.43 -0.76
N ARG A 64 -24.09 0.57 -0.39
CA ARG A 64 -25.44 0.99 0.02
C ARG A 64 -25.45 1.72 1.36
N PHE A 65 -24.63 1.29 2.32
CA PHE A 65 -24.60 1.85 3.67
C PHE A 65 -23.68 3.08 3.77
N ASN A 66 -22.64 3.18 2.94
CA ASN A 66 -21.68 4.30 2.96
C ASN A 66 -21.54 4.98 1.58
N PRO A 67 -22.63 5.44 0.94
CA PRO A 67 -22.59 5.89 -0.45
C PRO A 67 -21.75 7.16 -0.69
N ARG A 68 -21.48 7.96 0.34
CA ARG A 68 -20.66 9.18 0.25
C ARG A 68 -19.16 8.91 0.32
N GLU A 69 -18.76 7.83 0.99
CA GLU A 69 -17.37 7.46 1.21
C GLU A 69 -16.94 6.32 0.31
N PHE A 70 -17.91 5.59 -0.26
CA PHE A 70 -17.63 4.51 -1.18
C PHE A 70 -16.94 5.03 -2.45
N PRO A 71 -15.98 4.27 -3.02
CA PRO A 71 -15.25 4.67 -4.22
C PRO A 71 -16.15 5.01 -5.40
N GLU A 72 -15.80 6.09 -6.10
CA GLU A 72 -16.56 6.60 -7.23
C GLU A 72 -16.53 5.65 -8.42
N GLU A 73 -17.69 5.51 -9.07
CA GLU A 73 -17.87 4.67 -10.24
C GLU A 73 -17.51 5.45 -11.50
N VAL A 74 -16.46 5.00 -12.19
CA VAL A 74 -16.11 5.49 -13.52
C VAL A 74 -16.85 4.61 -14.53
N ILE A 75 -17.95 5.11 -15.06
CA ILE A 75 -18.72 4.41 -16.09
C ILE A 75 -18.06 4.69 -17.43
N SER A 76 -17.60 3.63 -18.11
CA SER A 76 -17.13 3.73 -19.49
C SER A 76 -18.33 3.62 -20.43
N GLU A 77 -18.59 4.67 -21.21
CA GLU A 77 -19.67 4.68 -22.22
C GLU A 77 -19.44 3.64 -23.33
N ILE A 78 -18.20 3.20 -23.52
CA ILE A 78 -17.78 2.32 -24.62
C ILE A 78 -18.15 0.86 -24.33
N ASP A 79 -18.06 0.45 -23.06
CA ASP A 79 -18.08 -0.97 -22.69
C ASP A 79 -19.25 -1.32 -21.74
N GLY A 80 -19.91 -0.30 -21.18
CA GLY A 80 -20.98 -0.49 -20.18
C GLY A 80 -20.50 -1.06 -18.85
N TYR A 81 -19.18 -1.23 -18.66
CA TYR A 81 -18.60 -1.70 -17.41
C TYR A 81 -18.39 -0.56 -16.42
N ILE A 82 -18.56 -0.90 -15.14
CA ILE A 82 -18.23 -0.03 -14.02
C ILE A 82 -16.77 -0.26 -13.65
N TRP A 83 -16.02 0.83 -13.64
CA TRP A 83 -14.62 0.86 -13.23
C TRP A 83 -14.45 1.59 -11.92
N TYR A 84 -13.52 1.11 -11.11
CA TYR A 84 -13.14 1.74 -9.84
C TYR A 84 -11.64 2.02 -9.84
N ARG A 85 -11.24 3.10 -9.17
CA ARG A 85 -9.82 3.31 -8.86
C ARG A 85 -9.37 2.28 -7.85
N LYS A 86 -8.29 1.56 -8.19
CA LYS A 86 -7.77 0.49 -7.36
C LYS A 86 -7.39 0.94 -5.94
N GLN A 87 -6.77 2.11 -5.83
CA GLN A 87 -6.35 2.66 -4.54
C GLN A 87 -7.55 3.00 -3.66
N ASP A 88 -8.57 3.65 -4.20
CA ASP A 88 -9.77 4.07 -3.46
C ASP A 88 -10.51 2.86 -2.85
N ILE A 89 -10.56 1.74 -3.57
CA ILE A 89 -11.13 0.48 -3.06
C ILE A 89 -10.32 -0.03 -1.86
N LEU A 90 -8.99 -0.07 -1.95
CA LEU A 90 -8.14 -0.52 -0.85
C LEU A 90 -8.28 0.39 0.37
N ASP A 91 -8.19 1.70 0.15
CA ASP A 91 -8.27 2.70 1.21
C ASP A 91 -9.62 2.63 1.93
N PHE A 92 -10.72 2.47 1.17
CA PHE A 92 -12.06 2.35 1.73
C PHE A 92 -12.21 1.11 2.63
N PHE A 93 -11.79 -0.07 2.16
CA PHE A 93 -11.92 -1.32 2.92
C PHE A 93 -10.87 -1.46 4.02
N GLU A 94 -9.75 -0.73 3.96
CA GLU A 94 -8.81 -0.58 5.07
C GLU A 94 -9.41 0.30 6.18
N ALA A 95 -10.10 1.39 5.83
CA ALA A 95 -10.80 2.26 6.78
C ALA A 95 -12.08 1.60 7.34
N HIS A 96 -12.77 0.80 6.54
CA HIS A 96 -14.01 0.11 6.89
C HIS A 96 -13.84 -1.40 6.80
N PRO A 97 -13.03 -2.01 7.69
CA PRO A 97 -12.78 -3.43 7.62
C PRO A 97 -14.09 -4.19 7.81
N PRO A 98 -14.44 -5.10 6.88
CA PRO A 98 -15.64 -5.92 7.01
C PRO A 98 -15.51 -6.72 8.30
N LYS A 99 -16.55 -6.70 9.15
CA LYS A 99 -16.59 -7.57 10.35
C LYS A 99 -16.31 -8.98 9.88
N LYS A 100 -15.19 -9.57 10.31
CA LYS A 100 -14.80 -10.93 9.95
C LYS A 100 -15.94 -11.86 10.39
N VAL A 101 -16.82 -12.22 9.45
CA VAL A 101 -17.71 -13.35 9.63
C VAL A 101 -16.77 -14.53 9.73
N GLY A 102 -16.64 -15.08 10.95
CA GLY A 102 -15.57 -16.00 11.31
C GLY A 102 -15.37 -17.04 10.21
N ARG A 103 -14.13 -17.15 9.69
CA ARG A 103 -13.74 -18.29 8.86
C ARG A 103 -14.08 -19.54 9.65
N ARG A 104 -15.13 -20.26 9.26
CA ARG A 104 -15.18 -21.70 9.51
C ARG A 104 -13.99 -22.26 8.73
N LYS A 105 -12.86 -22.44 9.43
CA LYS A 105 -11.75 -23.26 8.94
C LYS A 105 -12.33 -24.65 8.70
N HIS A 106 -12.50 -25.02 7.44
CA HIS A 106 -12.39 -26.42 7.04
C HIS A 106 -10.92 -26.62 6.63
N GLY A 107 -10.26 -27.57 7.30
CA GLY A 107 -8.83 -27.88 7.18
C GLY A 107 -8.27 -28.22 8.55
#